data_AF-K9JIL7-F1
#
_entry.id   AF-K9JIL7-F1
#
_cell.length_a   1.000
_cell.length_b   1.000
_cell.length_c   1.000
_cell.angle_alpha   90.00
_cell.angle_beta   90.00
_cell.angle_gamma   90.00
#
_symmetry.space_group_name_H-M   'P 1'
#
loop_
_entity.id
_entity.type
_entity.pdbx_description
1 polymer ?
#
loop_
_entity_poly.entity_id
_entity_poly.type
_entity_poly.pdbx_seq_one_letter_code
_entity_poly.pdbx_strand_id
1 'polypeptide(L)'
;CGVHWVILGHSERRHVFGESDELIGQKTAHALESGLGVIACIGEKLDERQAGITEKVVHALTKVLSDHVRQRLFVHLVHQSINVP
;
A
#
# COMPACT_ATOMS: atom_id res chain seq x y z
N CYS A 1 16.72 14.60 -11.21
CA CYS A 1 16.29 13.23 -11.57
C CYS A 1 14.86 13.33 -12.12
N GLY A 2 14.55 12.78 -13.31
CA GLY A 2 13.23 12.91 -13.97
C GLY A 2 12.25 11.77 -13.66
N VAL A 3 12.09 11.44 -12.38
CA VAL A 3 11.24 10.32 -11.94
C VAL A 3 9.80 10.81 -11.76
N HIS A 4 8.84 10.03 -12.26
CA HIS A 4 7.41 10.38 -12.22
C HIS A 4 6.58 9.45 -11.32
N TRP A 5 7.16 8.35 -10.82
CA TRP A 5 6.44 7.33 -10.07
C TRP A 5 7.23 6.86 -8.85
N VAL A 6 6.52 6.46 -7.80
CA VAL A 6 7.08 5.86 -6.60
C VAL A 6 6.27 4.64 -6.15
N ILE A 7 6.96 3.61 -5.66
CA ILE A 7 6.33 2.42 -5.06
C ILE A 7 6.28 2.62 -3.55
N LEU A 8 5.09 2.49 -2.96
CA LEU A 8 4.86 2.65 -1.52
C LEU A 8 4.09 1.46 -0.96
N GLY A 9 4.39 1.09 0.29
CA GLY A 9 3.72 -0.01 0.98
C GLY A 9 4.07 -1.41 0.49
N HIS A 10 5.23 -1.57 -0.15
CA HIS A 10 5.73 -2.89 -0.55
C HIS A 10 5.86 -3.83 0.67
N SER A 11 5.60 -5.12 0.49
CA SER A 11 5.50 -6.08 1.61
C SER A 11 6.75 -6.14 2.49
N GLU A 12 7.95 -6.07 1.89
CA GLU A 12 9.24 -5.98 2.58
C GLU A 12 9.29 -4.73 3.47
N ARG A 13 8.78 -3.58 3.01
CA ARG A 13 8.77 -2.35 3.82
C ARG A 13 7.84 -2.45 5.03
N ARG A 14 6.74 -3.17 4.90
CA ARG A 14 5.79 -3.41 5.98
C ARG A 14 6.33 -4.41 7.01
N HIS A 15 6.85 -5.55 6.54
CA HIS A 15 7.17 -6.67 7.42
C HIS A 15 8.64 -6.74 7.85
N VAL A 16 9.57 -6.30 7.01
CA VAL A 16 11.00 -6.30 7.33
C VAL A 16 11.41 -4.96 7.95
N PHE A 17 10.91 -3.84 7.41
CA PHE A 17 11.27 -2.49 7.88
C PHE A 17 10.25 -1.88 8.84
N GLY A 18 9.10 -2.52 9.07
CA GLY A 18 8.11 -2.09 10.06
C GLY A 18 7.35 -0.82 9.69
N GLU A 19 7.19 -0.49 8.41
CA GLU A 19 6.36 0.65 8.01
C GLU A 19 4.87 0.38 8.32
N SER A 20 4.26 1.28 9.10
CA SER A 20 2.85 1.22 9.44
C SER A 20 1.95 1.68 8.28
N ASP A 21 0.70 1.20 8.27
CA ASP A 21 -0.32 1.58 7.28
C ASP A 21 -0.52 3.11 7.24
N GLU A 22 -0.54 3.74 8.40
CA GLU A 22 -0.71 5.18 8.56
C GLU A 22 0.46 5.96 7.93
N LEU A 23 1.69 5.52 8.18
CA LEU A 23 2.89 6.13 7.58
C LEU A 23 2.85 6.01 6.04
N ILE A 24 2.41 4.87 5.53
CA ILE A 24 2.28 4.62 4.09
C ILE A 24 1.19 5.51 3.49
N GLY A 25 0.06 5.68 4.18
CA GLY A 25 -1.00 6.62 3.80
C GLY A 25 -0.49 8.06 3.68
N GLN A 26 0.23 8.54 4.70
CA GLN A 26 0.82 9.88 4.70
C GLN A 26 1.85 10.08 3.57
N LYS A 27 2.73 9.09 3.34
CA LYS A 27 3.69 9.13 2.23
C LYS A 27 2.99 9.16 0.87
N THR A 28 1.89 8.41 0.74
CA THR A 28 1.09 8.36 -0.50
C THR A 28 0.46 9.71 -0.78
N ALA A 29 -0.17 10.33 0.22
CA ALA A 29 -0.73 11.68 0.09
C ALA A 29 0.34 12.70 -0.34
N HIS A 30 1.49 12.70 0.35
CA HIS A 30 2.58 13.63 0.06
C HIS A 30 3.18 13.42 -1.35
N ALA A 31 3.35 12.17 -1.79
CA ALA A 31 3.86 11.87 -3.13
C ALA A 31 2.92 12.38 -4.22
N LEU A 32 1.61 12.19 -4.05
CA LEU A 32 0.59 12.68 -4.98
C LEU A 32 0.54 14.22 -5.01
N GLU A 33 0.59 14.88 -3.85
CA GLU A 33 0.66 16.34 -3.75
C GLU A 33 1.92 16.91 -4.42
N SER A 34 3.01 16.14 -4.41
CA SER A 34 4.26 16.49 -5.08
C SER A 34 4.24 16.22 -6.60
N GLY A 35 3.12 15.74 -7.15
CA GLY A 35 2.95 15.46 -8.57
C GLY A 35 3.53 14.12 -9.04
N LEU A 36 3.90 13.23 -8.12
CA LEU A 36 4.31 11.86 -8.45
C LEU A 36 3.10 10.94 -8.53
N GLY A 37 3.12 10.01 -9.48
CA GLY A 37 2.24 8.86 -9.45
C GLY A 37 2.67 7.87 -8.37
N VAL A 38 1.71 7.19 -7.74
CA VAL A 38 1.97 6.21 -6.70
C VAL A 38 1.51 4.82 -7.12
N ILE A 39 2.40 3.84 -6.98
CA ILE A 39 2.08 2.42 -6.99
C ILE A 39 1.98 1.99 -5.53
N ALA A 40 0.76 1.82 -5.04
CA ALA A 40 0.49 1.45 -3.65
C ALA A 40 0.30 -0.07 -3.56
N CYS A 41 1.22 -0.74 -2.86
CA CYS A 41 1.15 -2.18 -2.65
C CYS A 41 0.29 -2.50 -1.41
N ILE A 42 -0.63 -3.43 -1.59
CA ILE A 42 -1.51 -3.98 -0.55
C ILE A 42 -1.50 -5.50 -0.67
N GLY A 43 -1.75 -6.20 0.43
CA GLY A 43 -1.64 -7.65 0.43
C GLY A 43 -1.79 -8.24 1.81
N GLU A 44 -2.18 -9.49 1.85
CA GLU A 44 -2.32 -10.32 3.03
C GLU A 44 -1.15 -11.29 3.16
N LYS A 45 -0.88 -11.71 4.40
CA LYS A 45 0.03 -12.81 4.70
C LYS A 45 -0.57 -14.15 4.33
N LEU A 46 0.29 -15.15 4.11
CA LEU A 46 -0.12 -16.52 3.84
C LEU A 46 -1.12 -17.05 4.91
N ASP A 47 -0.86 -16.79 6.19
CA ASP A 47 -1.74 -17.21 7.29
C ASP A 47 -3.13 -16.55 7.22
N GLU A 48 -3.19 -15.28 6.82
CA GLU A 48 -4.43 -14.53 6.67
C GLU A 48 -5.26 -15.04 5.47
N ARG A 49 -4.56 -15.43 4.40
CA ARG A 49 -5.17 -16.09 3.24
C ARG A 49 -5.72 -17.46 3.61
N GLN A 50 -4.95 -18.28 4.34
CA GLN A 50 -5.39 -19.60 4.80
C GLN A 50 -6.56 -19.50 5.78
N ALA A 51 -6.60 -18.44 6.60
CA ALA A 51 -7.72 -18.12 7.48
C ALA A 51 -8.95 -17.54 6.75
N GLY A 52 -8.89 -17.33 5.43
CA GLY A 52 -10.01 -16.82 4.62
C GLY A 52 -10.35 -15.35 4.88
N ILE A 53 -9.42 -14.55 5.43
CA ILE A 53 -9.64 -13.14 5.78
C ILE A 53 -9.00 -12.15 4.79
N THR A 54 -8.57 -12.60 3.61
CA THR A 54 -7.94 -11.76 2.56
C THR A 54 -8.72 -10.48 2.28
N GLU A 55 -10.03 -10.58 2.04
CA GLU A 55 -10.85 -9.40 1.74
C GLU A 55 -10.88 -8.39 2.88
N LYS A 56 -10.92 -8.87 4.14
CA LYS A 56 -10.91 -8.01 5.31
C LYS A 56 -9.60 -7.23 5.41
N VAL A 57 -8.47 -7.88 5.16
CA VAL A 57 -7.13 -7.26 5.19
C VAL A 57 -7.00 -6.24 4.06
N VAL A 58 -7.30 -6.66 2.83
CA VAL A 58 -7.24 -5.79 1.63
C VAL A 58 -8.15 -4.57 1.78
N HIS A 59 -9.36 -4.75 2.32
CA HIS A 59 -10.29 -3.65 2.55
C HIS A 59 -9.77 -2.67 3.62
N ALA A 60 -9.20 -3.17 4.71
CA ALA A 60 -8.60 -2.31 5.74
C ALA A 60 -7.45 -1.47 5.17
N LEU A 61 -6.53 -2.09 4.43
CA LEU A 61 -5.41 -1.38 3.79
C LEU A 61 -5.88 -0.35 2.76
N THR A 62 -6.86 -0.72 1.93
CA THR A 62 -7.43 0.19 0.93
C THR A 62 -8.16 1.36 1.58
N LYS A 63 -8.79 1.14 2.74
CA LYS A 63 -9.45 2.20 3.50
C LYS A 63 -8.45 3.24 4.01
N VAL A 64 -7.34 2.81 4.61
CA VAL A 64 -6.29 3.76 5.09
C VAL A 64 -5.76 4.62 3.95
N LEU A 65 -5.52 4.02 2.78
CA LEU A 65 -5.12 4.77 1.58
C LEU A 65 -6.21 5.75 1.12
N SER A 66 -7.47 5.32 1.13
CA SER A 66 -8.61 6.16 0.73
C SER A 66 -8.84 7.35 1.67
N ASP A 67 -8.57 7.17 2.96
CA ASP A 67 -8.68 8.24 3.97
C ASP A 67 -7.63 9.35 3.73
N HIS A 68 -6.50 9.01 3.11
CA HIS A 68 -5.40 9.92 2.82
C HIS A 68 -5.42 10.49 1.39
N VAL A 69 -6.10 9.84 0.44
CA VAL A 69 -6.02 10.16 -0.98
C VAL A 69 -7.37 10.60 -1.55
N ARG A 70 -7.43 11.84 -2.06
CA ARG A 70 -8.62 12.39 -2.73
C ARG A 70 -8.69 12.10 -4.23
N GLN A 71 -7.57 11.83 -4.89
CA GLN A 71 -7.51 11.62 -6.34
C GLN A 71 -7.10 10.18 -6.68
N ARG A 72 -8.01 9.43 -7.33
CA ARG A 72 -7.78 8.03 -7.70
C ARG A 72 -6.92 7.85 -8.96
N LEU A 73 -6.75 8.90 -9.77
CA LEU A 73 -6.18 8.80 -11.13
C LEU A 73 -4.71 8.36 -11.15
N PHE A 74 -3.97 8.58 -10.07
CA PHE A 74 -2.53 8.35 -10.00
C PHE A 74 -2.13 7.25 -9.01
N VAL A 75 -3.10 6.43 -8.56
CA VAL A 75 -2.84 5.32 -7.64
C VAL A 75 -3.10 4.00 -8.34
N HIS A 76 -2.05 3.22 -8.55
CA HIS A 76 -2.16 1.83 -8.98
C HIS A 76 -2.03 0.92 -7.77
N LEU A 77 -3.09 0.15 -7.50
CA LEU A 77 -3.09 -0.87 -6.45
C LEU A 77 -2.48 -2.16 -6.97
N VAL A 78 -1.45 -2.64 -6.28
CA VAL A 78 -0.83 -3.95 -6.55
C VAL A 78 -1.11 -4.87 -5.38
N HIS A 79 -1.85 -5.95 -5.65
CA HIS A 79 -2.09 -7.00 -4.68
C HIS A 79 -0.91 -7.98 -4.64
N GLN A 80 -0.40 -8.27 -3.45
CA GLN A 80 0.68 -9.25 -3.26
C GLN A 80 0.27 -10.27 -2.21
N SER A 81 0.25 -11.57 -2.56
CA SER A 81 0.20 -12.63 -1.56
C SER A 81 1.57 -12.77 -0.92
N ILE A 82 1.65 -12.43 0.37
CA ILE A 82 2.91 -12.27 1.08
C ILE A 82 3.33 -13.63 1.64
N ASN A 83 4.41 -14.18 1.09
CA ASN A 83 5.03 -15.44 1.54
C ASN A 83 6.39 -15.14 2.20
N VAL A 84 6.41 -14.32 3.25
CA VAL A 84 7.59 -14.15 4.10
C VAL A 84 7.54 -15.17 5.24
N PRO A 85 8.65 -15.85 5.55
CA PRO A 85 8.75 -16.75 6.70
C PRO A 85 8.59 -16.03 8.05
#